data_AF-A0A9P1ACS5-F1
#
_entry.id   AF-A0A9P1ACS5-F1
#
_cell.length_a   1.000
_cell.length_b   1.000
_cell.length_c   1.000
_cell.angle_alpha   90.00
_cell.angle_beta   90.00
_cell.angle_gamma   90.00
#
_symmetry.space_group_name_H-M   'P 1'
#
loop_
_entity.id
_entity.type
_entity.pdbx_description
1 polymer ?
#
loop_
_entity_poly.entity_id
_entity_poly.type
_entity_poly.pdbx_seq_one_letter_code
_entity_poly.pdbx_strand_id
1 'polypeptide(L)'
;MSVTAKNFYRRPLPETCIEFSSELGKKLFTEALLQGCANIYFKLASQFRTQDEPAYCGLSTLVMVLNALEVDPEKVWKAPWRFYHETMLDCCVPLENIKRSGITLQQFTCLATCNRLKASISYGEESGDFLQKFRNSLVTSVKSDDQVLVASYDRSVLGQTGSGHFSPLAAYHADSDQVLIMDVARFKYPPHWVKLESLQKALCSVDTSTKKPRGFVELELKKGTRPLIMYGLKAYVNVNDSNFATSVVSWMEFLLCDPLENEEEEFQLSCRKFGQCFTPHALCCTQKTFDADQKNSCAECSTDQNEACRMICAEIRRTRFAEVFSSSAVAALLVAWPFEHGFSERSDRMGDLAAEYKKGFSTETTNEINQLTTQIRTLICCSKPPVIININKSETQVVKCSKSKIGESCACENDVHL
;
A
#
# COMPACT_ATOMS: atom_id res chain seq x y z
N MET A 1 -31.24 8.89 37.78
CA MET A 1 -29.84 8.68 38.22
C MET A 1 -28.96 8.74 36.99
N SER A 2 -28.04 9.70 36.91
CA SER A 2 -27.06 9.75 35.82
C SER A 2 -26.12 8.55 35.98
N VAL A 3 -26.21 7.56 35.07
CA VAL A 3 -25.27 6.45 35.03
C VAL A 3 -23.93 7.04 34.63
N THR A 4 -23.07 7.29 35.61
CA THR A 4 -21.70 7.75 35.35
C THR A 4 -20.99 6.62 34.62
N ALA A 5 -20.73 6.80 33.33
CA ALA A 5 -20.04 5.82 32.52
C ALA A 5 -18.68 5.53 33.15
N LYS A 6 -18.43 4.27 33.52
CA LYS A 6 -17.14 3.84 34.05
C LYS A 6 -16.09 3.93 32.94
N ASN A 7 -15.20 4.90 33.04
CA ASN A 7 -14.09 5.09 32.10
C ASN A 7 -12.84 4.32 32.54
N PHE A 8 -11.91 4.10 31.62
CA PHE A 8 -10.67 3.37 31.87
C PHE A 8 -9.49 4.09 31.21
N TYR A 9 -8.37 4.21 31.91
CA TYR A 9 -7.08 4.62 31.35
C TYR A 9 -6.10 3.46 31.46
N ARG A 10 -5.89 2.73 30.36
CA ARG A 10 -5.07 1.51 30.30
C ARG A 10 -5.48 0.44 31.32
N ARG A 11 -4.74 -0.66 31.31
CA ARG A 11 -4.78 -1.75 32.31
C ARG A 11 -3.35 -2.13 32.67
N PRO A 12 -3.07 -2.47 33.94
CA PRO A 12 -1.76 -3.00 34.30
C PRO A 12 -1.54 -4.34 33.60
N LEU A 13 -0.33 -4.55 33.07
CA LEU A 13 0.05 -5.85 32.55
C LEU A 13 0.10 -6.88 33.70
N PRO A 14 -0.33 -8.12 33.46
CA PRO A 14 -0.17 -9.20 34.43
C PRO A 14 1.31 -9.54 34.64
N GLU A 15 1.66 -10.17 35.75
CA GLU A 15 3.05 -10.57 36.09
C GLU A 15 3.65 -11.57 35.06
N THR A 16 2.81 -12.24 34.29
CA THR A 16 3.21 -13.13 33.18
C THR A 16 3.75 -12.37 31.96
N CYS A 17 3.59 -11.05 31.92
CA CYS A 17 4.00 -10.18 30.82
C CYS A 17 5.04 -9.17 31.29
N ILE A 18 6.10 -8.95 30.51
CA ILE A 18 7.10 -7.93 30.79
C ILE A 18 6.87 -6.74 29.87
N GLU A 19 6.59 -5.57 30.44
CA GLU A 19 6.41 -4.34 29.67
C GLU A 19 7.67 -4.01 28.86
N PHE A 20 7.50 -3.69 27.57
CA PHE A 20 8.60 -3.37 26.67
C PHE A 20 9.47 -2.20 27.15
N SER A 21 8.85 -1.15 27.70
CA SER A 21 9.51 0.05 28.24
C SER A 21 10.13 -0.12 29.63
N SER A 22 9.96 -1.28 30.28
CA SER A 22 10.64 -1.56 31.56
C SER A 22 12.13 -1.81 31.35
N GLU A 23 12.95 -1.70 32.41
CA GLU A 23 14.39 -2.00 32.32
C GLU A 23 14.66 -3.42 31.81
N LEU A 24 13.89 -4.40 32.27
CA LEU A 24 13.98 -5.77 31.77
C LEU A 24 13.53 -5.88 30.32
N GLY A 25 12.44 -5.21 29.93
CA GLY A 25 11.95 -5.21 28.54
C GLY A 25 12.95 -4.60 27.55
N LYS A 26 13.60 -3.49 27.92
CA LYS A 26 14.68 -2.87 27.14
C LYS A 26 15.90 -3.78 27.02
N LYS A 27 16.27 -4.47 28.12
CA LYS A 27 17.36 -5.44 28.12
C LYS A 27 17.09 -6.58 27.14
N LEU A 28 15.92 -7.23 27.25
CA LEU A 28 15.49 -8.30 26.34
C LEU A 28 15.53 -7.86 24.87
N PHE A 29 15.05 -6.64 24.59
CA PHE A 29 15.08 -6.10 23.23
C PHE A 29 16.50 -5.84 22.73
N THR A 30 17.36 -5.27 23.56
CA THR A 30 18.76 -5.00 23.21
C THR A 30 19.50 -6.30 22.90
N GLU A 31 19.33 -7.31 23.74
CA GLU A 31 19.93 -8.64 23.53
C GLU A 31 19.39 -9.31 22.26
N ALA A 32 18.06 -9.30 22.05
CA ALA A 32 17.44 -9.83 20.83
C ALA A 32 17.92 -9.10 19.57
N LEU A 33 18.06 -7.77 19.62
CA LEU A 33 18.54 -6.95 18.52
C LEU A 33 20.00 -7.27 18.18
N LEU A 34 20.89 -7.38 19.17
CA LEU A 34 22.28 -7.76 18.97
C LEU A 34 22.43 -9.19 18.40
N GLN A 35 21.48 -10.07 18.69
CA GLN A 35 21.39 -11.42 18.11
C GLN A 35 20.75 -11.45 16.71
N GLY A 36 20.34 -10.29 16.17
CA GLY A 36 19.64 -10.17 14.89
C GLY A 36 18.17 -10.61 14.90
N CYS A 37 17.62 -10.97 16.07
CA CYS A 37 16.25 -11.47 16.24
C CYS A 37 15.23 -10.34 16.50
N ALA A 38 15.46 -9.15 15.95
CA ALA A 38 14.57 -7.99 16.08
C ALA A 38 14.63 -7.06 14.85
N ASN A 39 14.99 -7.57 13.68
CA ASN A 39 15.13 -6.76 12.46
C ASN A 39 13.78 -6.19 11.98
N ILE A 40 12.75 -7.03 11.88
CA ILE A 40 11.42 -6.62 11.42
C ILE A 40 10.76 -5.56 12.33
N TYR A 41 11.21 -5.47 13.59
CA TYR A 41 10.73 -4.47 14.54
C TYR A 41 10.85 -3.06 13.98
N PHE A 42 11.93 -2.70 13.29
CA PHE A 42 12.11 -1.33 12.81
C PHE A 42 11.03 -0.93 11.79
N LYS A 43 10.67 -1.85 10.90
CA LYS A 43 9.57 -1.64 9.95
C LYS A 43 8.21 -1.56 10.66
N LEU A 44 7.94 -2.48 11.58
CA LEU A 44 6.68 -2.49 12.33
C LEU A 44 6.52 -1.27 13.25
N ALA A 45 7.58 -0.87 13.95
CA ALA A 45 7.61 0.28 14.84
C ALA A 45 7.33 1.58 14.08
N SER A 46 7.88 1.71 12.86
CA SER A 46 7.62 2.85 11.97
C SER A 46 6.15 2.97 11.55
N GLN A 47 5.40 1.86 11.62
CA GLN A 47 3.98 1.79 11.26
C GLN A 47 3.06 1.63 12.47
N PHE A 48 3.60 1.69 13.69
CA PHE A 48 2.85 1.30 14.87
C PHE A 48 1.73 2.27 15.18
N ARG A 49 0.50 1.76 15.16
CA ARG A 49 -0.73 2.55 15.33
C ARG A 49 -1.64 1.97 16.39
N THR A 50 -2.55 2.81 16.87
CA THR A 50 -3.64 2.39 17.75
C THR A 50 -4.80 1.92 16.88
N GLN A 51 -5.48 0.84 17.27
CA GLN A 51 -6.73 0.44 16.61
C GLN A 51 -7.81 1.52 16.75
N ASP A 52 -8.47 1.93 15.66
CA ASP A 52 -9.45 3.04 15.72
C ASP A 52 -10.73 2.65 16.46
N GLU A 53 -11.09 1.37 16.41
CA GLU A 53 -12.27 0.81 17.09
C GLU A 53 -11.86 -0.35 18.00
N PRO A 54 -12.57 -0.60 19.12
CA PRO A 54 -12.28 -1.73 20.02
C PRO A 54 -12.27 -3.11 19.34
N ALA A 55 -13.02 -3.27 18.25
CA ALA A 55 -13.09 -4.52 17.49
C ALA A 55 -12.08 -4.60 16.32
N TYR A 56 -11.32 -3.52 16.04
CA TYR A 56 -10.48 -3.41 14.84
C TYR A 56 -9.06 -3.99 14.98
N CYS A 57 -8.71 -4.65 16.09
CA CYS A 57 -7.36 -5.18 16.29
C CYS A 57 -6.80 -6.00 15.10
N GLY A 58 -7.64 -6.79 14.42
CA GLY A 58 -7.26 -7.50 13.21
C GLY A 58 -6.96 -6.57 12.02
N LEU A 59 -7.78 -5.54 11.79
CA LEU A 59 -7.54 -4.54 10.75
C LEU A 59 -6.29 -3.72 11.04
N SER A 60 -6.11 -3.27 12.29
CA SER A 60 -4.95 -2.47 12.67
C SER A 60 -3.65 -3.22 12.48
N THR A 61 -3.65 -4.49 12.89
CA THR A 61 -2.52 -5.39 12.70
C THR A 61 -2.21 -5.55 11.22
N LEU A 62 -3.22 -5.77 10.37
CA LEU A 62 -3.00 -5.93 8.94
C LEU A 62 -2.52 -4.63 8.27
N VAL A 63 -3.06 -3.47 8.64
CA VAL A 63 -2.56 -2.15 8.16
C VAL A 63 -1.10 -1.96 8.52
N MET A 64 -0.70 -2.28 9.77
CA MET A 64 0.71 -2.23 10.17
C MET A 64 1.58 -3.10 9.26
N VAL A 65 1.16 -4.34 9.00
CA VAL A 65 1.91 -5.26 8.13
C VAL A 65 1.98 -4.76 6.70
N LEU A 66 0.87 -4.32 6.11
CA LEU A 66 0.82 -3.83 4.73
C LEU A 66 1.74 -2.63 4.51
N ASN A 67 1.70 -1.65 5.42
CA ASN A 67 2.58 -0.49 5.35
C ASN A 67 4.04 -0.87 5.65
N ALA A 68 4.30 -1.80 6.58
CA ALA A 68 5.66 -2.25 6.90
C ALA A 68 6.31 -3.02 5.73
N LEU A 69 5.50 -3.72 4.94
CA LEU A 69 5.90 -4.40 3.71
C LEU A 69 5.85 -3.50 2.47
N GLU A 70 5.56 -2.21 2.65
CA GLU A 70 5.53 -1.18 1.60
C GLU A 70 4.54 -1.51 0.47
N VAL A 71 3.39 -2.10 0.82
CA VAL A 71 2.33 -2.38 -0.13
C VAL A 71 1.59 -1.09 -0.48
N ASP A 72 1.58 -0.75 -1.76
CA ASP A 72 0.81 0.36 -2.28
C ASP A 72 -0.69 -0.01 -2.37
N PRO A 73 -1.59 0.72 -1.68
CA PRO A 73 -3.03 0.42 -1.73
C PRO A 73 -3.68 0.78 -3.06
N GLU A 74 -3.01 1.55 -3.93
CA GLU A 74 -3.59 2.12 -5.16
C GLU A 74 -4.85 2.97 -4.96
N LYS A 75 -5.15 3.30 -3.71
CA LYS A 75 -6.27 4.12 -3.29
C LYS A 75 -5.74 5.29 -2.47
N VAL A 76 -6.26 6.48 -2.74
CA VAL A 76 -5.96 7.67 -1.96
C VAL A 76 -6.59 7.52 -0.58
N TRP A 77 -5.80 7.68 0.47
CA TRP A 77 -6.31 7.78 1.84
C TRP A 77 -6.73 9.21 2.14
N LYS A 78 -5.79 10.14 1.97
CA LYS A 78 -5.98 11.58 2.11
C LYS A 78 -5.15 12.24 1.03
N ALA A 79 -5.79 12.95 0.10
CA ALA A 79 -5.09 13.52 -1.05
C ALA A 79 -3.88 14.38 -0.62
N PRO A 80 -2.71 14.24 -1.27
CA PRO A 80 -2.37 13.35 -2.41
C PRO A 80 -1.89 11.94 -2.01
N TRP A 81 -1.95 11.58 -0.73
CA TRP A 81 -1.29 10.42 -0.14
C TRP A 81 -2.07 9.12 -0.34
N ARG A 82 -1.36 8.10 -0.83
CA ARG A 82 -1.79 6.69 -0.83
C ARG A 82 -1.11 5.98 0.31
N PHE A 83 -1.90 5.47 1.24
CA PHE A 83 -1.38 4.81 2.43
C PHE A 83 -2.46 3.91 3.02
N TYR A 84 -2.11 2.72 3.51
CA TYR A 84 -3.14 1.84 4.06
C TYR A 84 -3.72 2.43 5.34
N HIS A 85 -5.05 2.38 5.41
CA HIS A 85 -5.85 2.71 6.58
C HIS A 85 -6.92 1.63 6.78
N GLU A 86 -7.45 1.48 8.00
CA GLU A 86 -8.41 0.41 8.33
C GLU A 86 -9.67 0.48 7.49
N THR A 87 -10.07 1.69 7.10
CA THR A 87 -11.23 1.96 6.23
C THR A 87 -11.08 1.41 4.82
N MET A 88 -9.90 0.90 4.44
CA MET A 88 -9.65 0.29 3.13
C MET A 88 -9.75 -1.25 3.15
N LEU A 89 -9.96 -1.86 4.33
CA LEU A 89 -9.94 -3.32 4.52
C LEU A 89 -11.35 -3.91 4.57
N ASP A 90 -12.10 -3.76 3.48
CA ASP A 90 -13.51 -4.12 3.37
C ASP A 90 -13.82 -5.22 2.32
N CYS A 91 -12.79 -5.74 1.64
CA CYS A 91 -12.93 -6.65 0.49
C CYS A 91 -13.63 -8.00 0.81
N CYS A 92 -13.55 -8.48 2.06
CA CYS A 92 -14.09 -9.79 2.46
C CYS A 92 -15.25 -9.68 3.46
N VAL A 93 -15.29 -8.60 4.24
CA VAL A 93 -16.27 -8.38 5.30
C VAL A 93 -16.54 -6.88 5.39
N PRO A 94 -17.81 -6.44 5.37
CA PRO A 94 -18.14 -5.03 5.54
C PRO A 94 -17.63 -4.48 6.88
N LEU A 95 -17.09 -3.25 6.87
CA LEU A 95 -16.52 -2.60 8.06
C LEU A 95 -17.51 -2.48 9.23
N GLU A 96 -18.80 -2.30 8.94
CA GLU A 96 -19.87 -2.27 9.95
C GLU A 96 -20.06 -3.60 10.68
N ASN A 97 -19.79 -4.72 10.01
CA ASN A 97 -19.80 -6.03 10.66
C ASN A 97 -18.56 -6.19 11.52
N ILE A 98 -17.40 -5.80 11.00
CA ILE A 98 -16.13 -5.85 11.74
C ILE A 98 -16.19 -5.00 13.01
N LYS A 99 -16.82 -3.83 12.95
CA LYS A 99 -16.96 -2.93 14.11
C LYS A 99 -17.78 -3.55 15.25
N ARG A 100 -18.71 -4.46 14.92
CA ARG A 100 -19.56 -5.15 15.90
C ARG A 100 -18.91 -6.41 16.47
N SER A 101 -18.27 -7.23 15.65
CA SER A 101 -17.83 -8.58 16.05
C SER A 101 -16.33 -8.83 15.92
N GLY A 102 -15.56 -7.89 15.39
CA GLY A 102 -14.19 -8.13 14.94
C GLY A 102 -14.13 -9.06 13.73
N ILE A 103 -12.97 -9.70 13.53
CA ILE A 103 -12.74 -10.66 12.45
C ILE A 103 -12.18 -11.98 12.97
N THR A 104 -12.48 -13.05 12.26
CA THR A 104 -11.91 -14.39 12.49
C THR A 104 -10.53 -14.53 11.84
N LEU A 105 -9.80 -15.60 12.17
CA LEU A 105 -8.50 -15.90 11.57
C LEU A 105 -8.59 -16.10 10.04
N GLN A 106 -9.67 -16.72 9.55
CA GLN A 106 -9.89 -16.89 8.10
C GLN A 106 -10.22 -15.55 7.43
N GLN A 107 -11.02 -14.70 8.07
CA GLN A 107 -11.31 -13.36 7.53
C GLN A 107 -10.05 -12.49 7.49
N PHE A 108 -9.18 -12.55 8.50
CA PHE A 108 -7.88 -11.88 8.52
C PHE A 108 -7.02 -12.29 7.30
N THR A 109 -6.92 -13.58 7.00
CA THR A 109 -6.15 -14.05 5.84
C THR A 109 -6.78 -13.72 4.50
N CYS A 110 -8.11 -13.69 4.42
CA CYS A 110 -8.83 -13.21 3.23
C CYS A 110 -8.48 -11.74 2.95
N LEU A 111 -8.57 -10.88 3.96
CA LEU A 111 -8.21 -9.46 3.87
C LEU A 111 -6.73 -9.27 3.48
N ALA A 112 -5.82 -10.06 4.06
CA ALA A 112 -4.41 -10.02 3.68
C ALA A 112 -4.19 -10.42 2.21
N THR A 113 -4.87 -11.50 1.77
CA THR A 113 -4.73 -12.05 0.42
C THR A 113 -5.27 -11.11 -0.64
N CYS A 114 -6.40 -10.45 -0.39
CA CYS A 114 -6.97 -9.45 -1.31
C CYS A 114 -6.12 -8.17 -1.39
N ASN A 115 -5.31 -7.90 -0.35
CA ASN A 115 -4.34 -6.80 -0.30
C ASN A 115 -2.91 -7.26 -0.61
N ARG A 116 -2.78 -8.14 -1.61
CA ARG A 116 -1.50 -8.55 -2.24
C ARG A 116 -0.53 -9.33 -1.35
N LEU A 117 -0.88 -9.68 -0.12
CA LEU A 117 -0.05 -10.55 0.71
C LEU A 117 -0.31 -12.02 0.39
N LYS A 118 0.72 -12.86 0.52
CA LYS A 118 0.56 -14.30 0.68
C LYS A 118 0.40 -14.55 2.18
N ALA A 119 -0.67 -15.25 2.53
CA ALA A 119 -1.02 -15.55 3.91
C ALA A 119 -1.10 -17.06 4.13
N SER A 120 -0.42 -17.58 5.14
CA SER A 120 -0.47 -19.00 5.53
C SER A 120 -0.87 -19.13 6.99
N ILE A 121 -1.94 -19.89 7.25
CA ILE A 121 -2.48 -20.11 8.60
C ILE A 121 -1.84 -21.34 9.21
N SER A 122 -1.46 -21.24 10.49
CA SER A 122 -1.26 -22.38 11.37
C SER A 122 -2.20 -22.27 12.57
N TYR A 123 -3.16 -23.20 12.68
CA TYR A 123 -4.07 -23.26 13.82
C TYR A 123 -3.35 -23.77 15.06
N GLY A 124 -3.67 -23.21 16.23
CA GLY A 124 -3.01 -23.52 17.49
C GLY A 124 -3.21 -24.98 17.92
N GLU A 125 -2.11 -25.64 18.24
CA GLU A 125 -2.08 -26.99 18.80
C GLU A 125 -1.15 -27.04 20.03
N GLU A 126 -1.58 -27.72 21.09
CA GLU A 126 -0.79 -27.91 22.32
C GLU A 126 0.14 -29.11 22.17
N SER A 127 1.10 -29.00 21.24
CA SER A 127 2.10 -30.03 20.97
C SER A 127 3.52 -29.44 20.89
N GLY A 128 4.52 -30.26 21.19
CA GLY A 128 5.93 -29.86 21.05
C GLY A 128 6.30 -29.53 19.60
N ASP A 129 5.76 -30.28 18.64
CA ASP A 129 5.97 -30.07 17.21
C ASP A 129 5.41 -28.71 16.76
N PHE A 130 4.23 -28.33 17.23
CA PHE A 130 3.64 -27.03 16.94
C PHE A 130 4.47 -25.90 17.58
N LEU A 131 4.93 -26.06 18.83
CA LEU A 131 5.79 -25.07 19.47
C LEU A 131 7.09 -24.84 18.69
N GLN A 132 7.71 -25.92 18.21
CA GLN A 132 8.92 -25.84 17.40
C GLN A 132 8.65 -25.19 16.03
N LYS A 133 7.53 -25.52 15.39
CA LYS A 133 7.10 -24.85 14.15
C LYS A 133 6.90 -23.35 14.39
N PHE A 134 6.17 -22.99 15.44
CA PHE A 134 5.90 -21.60 15.79
C PHE A 134 7.19 -20.82 16.05
N ARG A 135 8.14 -21.41 16.79
CA ARG A 135 9.47 -20.86 17.02
C ARG A 135 10.22 -20.63 15.72
N ASN A 136 10.23 -21.60 14.81
CA ASN A 136 10.93 -21.49 13.53
C ASN A 136 10.33 -20.36 12.67
N SER A 137 9.00 -20.32 12.54
CA SER A 137 8.30 -19.23 11.83
C SER A 137 8.57 -17.86 12.46
N LEU A 138 8.62 -17.78 13.79
CA LEU A 138 8.92 -16.56 14.52
C LEU A 138 10.34 -16.08 14.22
N VAL A 139 11.34 -16.96 14.37
CA VAL A 139 12.74 -16.63 14.11
C VAL A 139 12.96 -16.17 12.67
N THR A 140 12.33 -16.85 11.70
CA THR A 140 12.38 -16.43 10.29
C THR A 140 11.80 -15.03 10.12
N SER A 141 10.63 -14.75 10.69
CA SER A 141 9.99 -13.44 10.57
C SER A 141 10.79 -12.33 11.23
N VAL A 142 11.25 -12.51 12.48
CA VAL A 142 11.92 -11.41 13.20
C VAL A 142 13.29 -11.05 12.62
N LYS A 143 13.90 -11.97 11.86
CA LYS A 143 15.16 -11.75 11.13
C LYS A 143 14.97 -11.20 9.71
N SER A 144 13.75 -11.30 9.17
CA SER A 144 13.43 -10.93 7.79
C SER A 144 13.20 -9.41 7.63
N ASP A 145 13.26 -8.93 6.39
CA ASP A 145 12.83 -7.59 5.96
C ASP A 145 11.45 -7.58 5.26
N ASP A 146 10.90 -8.75 4.95
CA ASP A 146 9.76 -8.93 4.06
C ASP A 146 8.73 -9.98 4.51
N GLN A 147 8.94 -10.60 5.69
CA GLN A 147 8.02 -11.55 6.30
C GLN A 147 7.62 -11.14 7.71
N VAL A 148 6.32 -11.07 7.96
CA VAL A 148 5.76 -10.74 9.29
C VAL A 148 4.92 -11.89 9.81
N LEU A 149 5.17 -12.27 11.06
CA LEU A 149 4.34 -13.21 11.80
C LEU A 149 3.31 -12.45 12.64
N VAL A 150 2.04 -12.82 12.48
CA VAL A 150 0.93 -12.26 13.25
C VAL A 150 0.33 -13.34 14.13
N ALA A 151 0.10 -13.04 15.40
CA ALA A 151 -0.60 -13.92 16.32
C ALA A 151 -2.08 -13.54 16.42
N SER A 152 -2.95 -14.54 16.38
CA SER A 152 -4.33 -14.49 16.87
C SER A 152 -4.41 -15.30 18.16
N TYR A 153 -4.64 -14.64 19.29
CA TYR A 153 -4.50 -15.26 20.61
C TYR A 153 -5.61 -14.85 21.57
N ASP A 154 -5.87 -15.67 22.59
CA ASP A 154 -6.78 -15.33 23.68
C ASP A 154 -6.04 -14.61 24.81
N ARG A 155 -6.43 -13.35 25.06
CA ARG A 155 -5.84 -12.54 26.14
C ARG A 155 -5.97 -13.17 27.52
N SER A 156 -7.06 -13.87 27.78
CA SER A 156 -7.34 -14.43 29.10
C SER A 156 -6.31 -15.48 29.52
N VAL A 157 -5.75 -16.24 28.57
CA VAL A 157 -4.68 -17.22 28.82
C VAL A 157 -3.37 -16.55 29.25
N LEU A 158 -3.13 -15.32 28.82
CA LEU A 158 -2.00 -14.51 29.25
C LEU A 158 -2.30 -13.71 30.53
N GLY A 159 -3.45 -13.92 31.17
CA GLY A 159 -3.92 -13.16 32.34
C GLY A 159 -4.41 -11.75 32.01
N GLN A 160 -4.51 -11.39 30.72
CA GLN A 160 -4.96 -10.08 30.30
C GLN A 160 -6.49 -10.02 30.24
N THR A 161 -7.03 -8.81 30.35
CA THR A 161 -8.48 -8.61 30.22
C THR A 161 -8.91 -8.69 28.74
N GLY A 162 -10.10 -9.24 28.49
CA GLY A 162 -10.65 -9.44 27.14
C GLY A 162 -10.42 -10.85 26.60
N SER A 163 -10.89 -11.10 25.38
CA SER A 163 -10.81 -12.41 24.72
C SER A 163 -9.87 -12.36 23.50
N GLY A 164 -10.32 -12.78 22.33
CA GLY A 164 -9.51 -12.85 21.11
C GLY A 164 -8.87 -11.51 20.72
N HIS A 165 -7.61 -11.56 20.28
CA HIS A 165 -6.85 -10.41 19.84
C HIS A 165 -5.87 -10.76 18.72
N PHE A 166 -5.55 -9.77 17.89
CA PHE A 166 -4.52 -9.86 16.85
C PHE A 166 -3.43 -8.83 17.11
N SER A 167 -2.17 -9.21 16.92
CA SER A 167 -1.03 -8.28 16.90
C SER A 167 0.18 -8.90 16.19
N PRO A 168 1.06 -8.08 15.57
CA PRO A 168 2.28 -8.58 14.97
C PRO A 168 3.34 -8.90 16.04
N LEU A 169 4.19 -9.88 15.75
CA LEU A 169 5.32 -10.29 16.58
C LEU A 169 6.60 -9.68 16.02
N ALA A 170 7.35 -8.95 16.86
CA ALA A 170 8.39 -8.05 16.35
C ALA A 170 9.82 -8.42 16.75
N ALA A 171 10.00 -9.19 17.81
CA ALA A 171 11.31 -9.63 18.27
C ALA A 171 11.23 -10.95 19.04
N TYR A 172 12.33 -11.69 19.07
CA TYR A 172 12.47 -12.94 19.80
C TYR A 172 13.77 -12.94 20.62
N HIS A 173 13.65 -13.23 21.91
CA HIS A 173 14.80 -13.37 22.81
C HIS A 173 15.01 -14.85 23.15
N ALA A 174 16.06 -15.44 22.58
CA ALA A 174 16.30 -16.89 22.62
C ALA A 174 16.56 -17.41 24.04
N ASP A 175 17.43 -16.75 24.80
CA ASP A 175 17.89 -17.25 26.11
C ASP A 175 16.76 -17.36 27.14
N SER A 176 15.80 -16.44 27.08
CA SER A 176 14.64 -16.46 27.97
C SER A 176 13.40 -17.09 27.33
N ASP A 177 13.50 -17.50 26.08
CA ASP A 177 12.39 -17.96 25.24
C ASP A 177 11.15 -17.04 25.25
N GLN A 178 11.35 -15.78 24.87
CA GLN A 178 10.30 -14.76 24.90
C GLN A 178 10.12 -14.06 23.56
N VAL A 179 8.89 -13.66 23.29
CA VAL A 179 8.49 -12.95 22.07
C VAL A 179 7.87 -11.60 22.41
N LEU A 180 8.20 -10.58 21.62
CA LEU A 180 7.65 -9.24 21.74
C LEU A 180 6.37 -9.12 20.90
N ILE A 181 5.25 -8.84 21.57
CA ILE A 181 3.97 -8.52 20.95
C ILE A 181 3.82 -7.00 20.82
N MET A 182 3.62 -6.51 19.59
CA MET A 182 3.34 -5.09 19.31
C MET A 182 1.83 -4.81 19.41
N ASP A 183 1.33 -4.78 20.64
CA ASP A 183 -0.11 -4.69 20.94
C ASP A 183 -0.78 -3.45 20.33
N VAL A 184 -1.68 -3.65 19.36
CA VAL A 184 -2.39 -2.57 18.66
C VAL A 184 -3.48 -1.90 19.50
N ALA A 185 -3.90 -2.53 20.61
CA ALA A 185 -4.80 -1.93 21.60
C ALA A 185 -3.99 -1.02 22.55
N ARG A 186 -3.28 -0.03 22.02
CA ARG A 186 -2.34 0.84 22.75
C ARG A 186 -2.99 1.68 23.85
N PHE A 187 -4.30 1.90 23.78
CA PHE A 187 -5.09 2.52 24.85
C PHE A 187 -5.28 1.59 26.06
N LYS A 188 -4.99 0.30 25.92
CA LYS A 188 -5.21 -0.75 26.92
C LYS A 188 -3.88 -1.27 27.48
N TYR A 189 -3.00 -1.77 26.62
CA TYR A 189 -1.71 -2.34 27.00
C TYR A 189 -0.57 -1.82 26.12
N PRO A 190 0.63 -1.60 26.66
CA PRO A 190 1.82 -1.32 25.84
C PRO A 190 2.31 -2.60 25.14
N PRO A 191 3.28 -2.50 24.20
CA PRO A 191 4.05 -3.66 23.77
C PRO A 191 4.65 -4.40 24.96
N HIS A 192 4.68 -5.71 24.88
CA HIS A 192 5.10 -6.55 26.00
C HIS A 192 5.69 -7.88 25.53
N TRP A 193 6.58 -8.41 26.36
CA TRP A 193 7.18 -9.72 26.19
C TRP A 193 6.35 -10.78 26.89
N VAL A 194 6.22 -11.94 26.26
CA VAL A 194 5.61 -13.14 26.84
C VAL A 194 6.46 -14.37 26.52
N LYS A 195 6.38 -15.40 27.37
CA LYS A 195 6.97 -16.71 27.09
C LYS A 195 6.33 -17.33 25.86
N LEU A 196 7.13 -17.94 24.98
CA LEU A 196 6.60 -18.51 23.74
C LEU A 196 5.58 -19.62 23.99
N GLU A 197 5.84 -20.48 24.98
CA GLU A 197 4.91 -21.55 25.40
C GLU A 197 3.58 -20.99 25.92
N SER A 198 3.60 -19.90 26.69
CA SER A 198 2.38 -19.23 27.15
C SER A 198 1.58 -18.65 25.98
N LEU A 199 2.26 -18.07 24.98
CA LEU A 199 1.61 -17.60 23.78
C LEU A 199 1.02 -18.77 22.97
N GLN A 200 1.74 -19.89 22.81
CA GLN A 200 1.21 -21.10 22.17
C GLN A 200 -0.12 -21.53 22.80
N LYS A 201 -0.19 -21.62 24.14
CA LYS A 201 -1.45 -21.97 24.85
C LYS A 201 -2.57 -21.00 24.50
N ALA A 202 -2.26 -19.70 24.39
CA ALA A 202 -3.23 -18.68 23.98
C ALA A 202 -3.66 -18.81 22.51
N LEU A 203 -2.83 -19.37 21.61
CA LEU A 203 -3.20 -19.69 20.23
C LEU A 203 -4.17 -20.89 20.15
N CYS A 204 -4.09 -21.83 21.11
CA CYS A 204 -4.89 -23.05 21.12
C CYS A 204 -6.37 -22.81 21.51
N SER A 205 -6.68 -21.65 22.10
CA SER A 205 -8.04 -21.33 22.51
C SER A 205 -8.99 -21.29 21.31
N VAL A 206 -10.13 -21.97 21.42
CA VAL A 206 -11.15 -22.04 20.36
C VAL A 206 -11.88 -20.70 20.22
N ASP A 207 -11.97 -20.20 18.98
CA ASP A 207 -12.85 -19.10 18.61
C ASP A 207 -14.31 -19.62 18.56
N THR A 208 -15.17 -19.02 19.37
CA THR A 208 -16.56 -19.47 19.53
C THR A 208 -17.38 -19.30 18.25
N SER A 209 -17.00 -18.38 17.35
CA SER A 209 -17.70 -18.10 16.09
C SER A 209 -17.39 -19.14 15.02
N THR A 210 -16.17 -19.66 14.98
CA THR A 210 -15.72 -20.61 13.93
C THR A 210 -15.61 -22.05 14.42
N LYS A 211 -15.63 -22.26 15.73
CA LYS A 211 -15.34 -23.56 16.39
C LYS A 211 -13.97 -24.13 16.05
N LYS A 212 -13.05 -23.28 15.57
CA LYS A 212 -11.65 -23.64 15.32
C LYS A 212 -10.75 -22.96 16.35
N PRO A 213 -9.57 -23.53 16.64
CA PRO A 213 -8.54 -22.82 17.40
C PRO A 213 -8.22 -21.47 16.74
N ARG A 214 -7.63 -20.56 17.51
CA ARG A 214 -6.90 -19.44 16.95
C ARG A 214 -5.57 -19.95 16.36
N GLY A 215 -4.54 -19.11 16.28
CA GLY A 215 -3.31 -19.52 15.59
C GLY A 215 -2.43 -18.35 15.19
N PHE A 216 -1.43 -18.63 14.36
CA PHE A 216 -0.60 -17.59 13.76
C PHE A 216 -0.74 -17.57 12.25
N VAL A 217 -0.40 -16.41 11.66
CA VAL A 217 -0.39 -16.19 10.22
C VAL A 217 0.98 -15.72 9.80
N GLU A 218 1.58 -16.45 8.87
CA GLU A 218 2.79 -16.02 8.15
C GLU A 218 2.36 -15.16 6.96
N LEU A 219 2.85 -13.92 6.93
CA LEU A 219 2.55 -12.94 5.91
C LEU A 219 3.82 -12.52 5.18
N GLU A 220 3.79 -12.58 3.87
CA GLU A 220 4.82 -12.01 3.01
C GLU A 220 4.16 -11.34 1.82
N LEU A 221 4.82 -10.38 1.20
CA LEU A 221 4.30 -9.81 -0.03
C LEU A 221 4.32 -10.87 -1.14
N LYS A 222 3.22 -11.03 -1.88
CA LYS A 222 3.21 -11.96 -3.02
C LYS A 222 4.36 -11.60 -3.96
N LYS A 223 5.12 -12.62 -4.39
CA LYS A 223 6.09 -12.43 -5.45
C LYS A 223 5.38 -11.84 -6.68
N GLY A 224 6.01 -10.87 -7.32
CA GLY A 224 5.46 -10.20 -8.50
C GLY A 224 4.40 -9.13 -8.23
N THR A 225 4.06 -8.82 -6.97
CA THR A 225 3.11 -7.72 -6.63
C THR A 225 3.79 -6.46 -6.07
N ARG A 226 5.10 -6.48 -5.82
CA ARG A 226 5.87 -5.25 -5.61
C ARG A 226 5.91 -4.48 -6.94
N PRO A 227 5.55 -3.20 -6.96
CA PRO A 227 5.95 -2.34 -8.07
C PRO A 227 7.48 -2.32 -8.08
N LEU A 228 8.06 -2.89 -9.12
CA LEU A 228 9.50 -2.95 -9.26
C LEU A 228 9.90 -1.66 -9.93
N ILE A 229 9.84 -0.52 -9.22
CA ILE A 229 10.13 0.82 -9.74
C ILE A 229 11.32 0.73 -10.70
N MET A 230 11.05 0.59 -11.99
CA MET A 230 11.99 0.25 -13.04
C MET A 230 11.91 1.35 -14.10
N TYR A 231 10.68 1.81 -14.33
CA TYR A 231 10.38 2.98 -15.13
C TYR A 231 9.70 4.03 -14.26
N GLY A 232 10.15 5.27 -14.40
CA GLY A 232 9.57 6.41 -13.70
C GLY A 232 9.65 7.66 -14.54
N LEU A 233 9.05 8.74 -14.05
CA LEU A 233 9.24 10.07 -14.61
C LEU A 233 10.38 10.78 -13.86
N LYS A 234 11.32 11.39 -14.60
CA LYS A 234 12.33 12.32 -14.08
C LYS A 234 11.64 13.57 -13.55
N ALA A 235 11.17 13.53 -12.31
CA ALA A 235 10.70 14.72 -11.64
C ALA A 235 11.92 15.44 -11.03
N TYR A 236 12.40 16.50 -11.68
CA TYR A 236 12.96 17.59 -10.87
C TYR A 236 11.76 18.18 -10.12
N VAL A 237 11.48 17.66 -8.93
CA VAL A 237 10.35 18.09 -8.11
C VAL A 237 10.63 19.51 -7.64
N ASN A 238 10.24 20.48 -8.47
CA ASN A 238 9.89 21.82 -8.06
C ASN A 238 8.60 22.18 -8.79
N VAL A 239 7.63 22.69 -8.05
CA VAL A 239 6.19 22.81 -8.41
C VAL A 239 5.93 23.83 -9.54
N ASN A 240 6.97 24.23 -10.29
CA ASN A 240 6.95 25.21 -11.38
C ASN A 240 7.41 24.66 -12.73
N ASP A 241 7.55 23.34 -12.91
CA ASP A 241 8.09 22.81 -14.17
C ASP A 241 7.08 22.90 -15.32
N SER A 242 7.12 24.02 -16.05
CA SER A 242 6.38 24.24 -17.29
C SER A 242 6.64 23.16 -18.34
N ASN A 243 7.78 22.46 -18.29
CA ASN A 243 8.22 21.61 -19.39
C ASN A 243 7.41 20.32 -19.52
N PHE A 244 7.08 19.64 -18.40
CA PHE A 244 6.23 18.45 -18.47
C PHE A 244 4.81 18.80 -18.88
N ALA A 245 4.24 19.86 -18.29
CA ALA A 245 2.92 20.36 -18.66
C ALA A 245 2.83 20.73 -20.14
N THR A 246 3.84 21.43 -20.69
CA THR A 246 3.93 21.74 -22.12
C THR A 246 4.05 20.48 -22.97
N SER A 247 4.83 19.48 -22.56
CA SER A 247 4.90 18.18 -23.26
C SER A 247 3.55 17.47 -23.29
N VAL A 248 2.79 17.48 -22.18
CA VAL A 248 1.44 16.92 -22.10
C VAL A 248 0.49 17.66 -23.04
N VAL A 249 0.46 18.99 -22.99
CA VAL A 249 -0.39 19.81 -23.86
C VAL A 249 -0.07 19.54 -25.33
N SER A 250 1.21 19.58 -25.71
CA SER A 250 1.64 19.35 -27.09
C SER A 250 1.31 17.94 -27.59
N TRP A 251 1.34 16.94 -26.70
CA TRP A 251 0.91 15.58 -27.03
C TRP A 251 -0.62 15.48 -27.21
N MET A 252 -1.39 16.07 -26.30
CA MET A 252 -2.85 16.06 -26.37
C MET A 252 -3.37 16.81 -27.61
N GLU A 253 -2.78 17.96 -27.95
CA GLU A 253 -3.10 18.70 -29.18
C GLU A 253 -2.79 17.89 -30.44
N PHE A 254 -1.67 17.18 -30.45
CA PHE A 254 -1.35 16.29 -31.56
C PHE A 254 -2.34 15.12 -31.66
N LEU A 255 -2.76 14.53 -30.54
CA LEU A 255 -3.77 13.49 -30.55
C LEU A 255 -5.08 13.95 -31.19
N LEU A 256 -5.44 15.23 -31.08
CA LEU A 256 -6.67 15.78 -31.68
C LEU A 256 -6.60 16.04 -33.20
N CYS A 257 -5.41 16.01 -33.80
CA CYS A 257 -5.26 16.21 -35.24
C CYS A 257 -5.72 14.97 -36.03
N ASP A 258 -6.13 15.13 -37.29
CA ASP A 258 -6.55 14.01 -38.12
C ASP A 258 -5.42 12.98 -38.34
N PRO A 259 -5.70 11.66 -38.29
CA PRO A 259 -4.72 10.62 -38.56
C PRO A 259 -4.33 10.56 -40.04
N LEU A 260 -3.12 10.10 -40.34
CA LEU A 260 -2.73 9.75 -41.70
C LEU A 260 -3.51 8.51 -42.17
N GLU A 261 -3.78 8.43 -43.47
CA GLU A 261 -4.44 7.28 -44.09
C GLU A 261 -3.55 6.02 -44.05
N ASN A 262 -2.24 6.19 -44.17
CA ASN A 262 -1.29 5.08 -44.05
C ASN A 262 -1.02 4.76 -42.58
N GLU A 263 -1.46 3.58 -42.13
CA GLU A 263 -1.35 3.15 -40.73
C GLU A 263 0.09 3.05 -40.23
N GLU A 264 1.05 2.65 -41.07
CA GLU A 264 2.45 2.54 -40.66
C GLU A 264 3.08 3.93 -40.50
N GLU A 265 2.83 4.83 -41.44
CA GLU A 265 3.32 6.20 -41.35
C GLU A 265 2.70 6.94 -40.15
N GLU A 266 1.41 6.73 -39.88
CA GLU A 266 0.71 7.26 -38.72
C GLU A 266 1.32 6.74 -37.42
N PHE A 267 1.56 5.43 -37.31
CA PHE A 267 2.20 4.81 -36.16
C PHE A 267 3.59 5.42 -35.88
N GLN A 268 4.43 5.52 -36.91
CA GLN A 268 5.77 6.09 -36.81
C GLN A 268 5.73 7.58 -36.45
N LEU A 269 4.76 8.34 -36.98
CA LEU A 269 4.57 9.75 -36.65
C LEU A 269 4.16 9.92 -35.19
N SER A 270 3.16 9.16 -34.75
CA SER A 270 2.66 9.17 -33.37
C SER A 270 3.74 8.81 -32.36
N CYS A 271 4.52 7.75 -32.62
CA CYS A 271 5.65 7.38 -31.78
C CYS A 271 6.70 8.50 -31.73
N ARG A 272 7.14 9.03 -32.88
CA ARG A 272 8.15 10.11 -32.91
C ARG A 272 7.69 11.34 -32.14
N LYS A 273 6.43 11.75 -32.28
CA LYS A 273 5.87 12.88 -31.54
C LYS A 273 5.84 12.61 -30.03
N PHE A 274 5.42 11.42 -29.62
CA PHE A 274 5.46 11.03 -28.20
C PHE A 274 6.89 11.06 -27.66
N GLY A 275 7.85 10.53 -28.42
CA GLY A 275 9.26 10.52 -28.09
C GLY A 275 9.82 11.93 -27.90
N GLN A 276 9.48 12.87 -28.79
CA GLN A 276 9.85 14.29 -28.63
C GLN A 276 9.30 14.90 -27.35
N CYS A 277 8.05 14.58 -26.99
CA CYS A 277 7.42 15.09 -25.77
C CYS A 277 8.03 14.51 -24.50
N PHE A 278 8.31 13.20 -24.45
CA PHE A 278 8.54 12.48 -23.18
C PHE A 278 9.92 11.85 -23.00
N THR A 279 10.79 11.83 -24.00
CA THR A 279 12.19 11.39 -23.82
C THR A 279 12.92 12.14 -22.70
N PRO A 280 12.80 13.49 -22.58
CA PRO A 280 13.46 14.22 -21.48
C PRO A 280 12.95 13.82 -20.09
N HIS A 281 11.73 13.29 -20.03
CA HIS A 281 11.01 12.98 -18.80
C HIS A 281 11.11 11.50 -18.41
N ALA A 282 11.60 10.62 -19.27
CA ALA A 282 11.67 9.19 -18.99
C ALA A 282 12.87 8.82 -18.10
N LEU A 283 12.64 7.97 -17.09
CA LEU A 283 13.66 7.41 -16.20
C LEU A 283 13.68 5.87 -16.32
N CYS A 284 14.88 5.29 -16.32
CA CYS A 284 15.12 3.85 -16.17
C CYS A 284 16.06 3.63 -14.97
N CYS A 285 15.80 2.63 -14.13
CA CYS A 285 16.44 2.47 -12.81
C CYS A 285 17.91 2.03 -12.76
N THR A 286 18.71 2.26 -13.80
CA THR A 286 20.20 2.15 -13.70
C THR A 286 20.86 3.46 -13.26
N GLN A 287 20.08 4.44 -12.79
CA GLN A 287 20.48 5.82 -12.53
C GLN A 287 21.31 6.05 -11.25
N LYS A 288 22.35 5.24 -10.97
CA LYS A 288 23.43 5.62 -10.04
C LYS A 288 24.57 6.40 -10.71
N THR A 289 24.50 6.64 -12.03
CA THR A 289 25.51 7.39 -12.79
C THR A 289 24.84 8.50 -13.61
N PHE A 290 24.60 9.65 -12.97
CA PHE A 290 24.07 10.84 -13.65
C PHE A 290 25.16 11.65 -14.40
N ASP A 291 26.45 11.33 -14.19
CA ASP A 291 27.57 12.16 -14.69
C ASP A 291 28.29 11.62 -15.95
N ALA A 292 27.87 10.52 -16.56
CA ALA A 292 28.66 9.86 -17.63
C ALA A 292 28.11 9.92 -19.07
N ASP A 293 26.81 10.17 -19.30
CA ASP A 293 26.20 9.85 -20.61
C ASP A 293 25.93 11.06 -21.51
N GLN A 294 27.00 11.78 -21.88
CA GLN A 294 27.00 12.64 -23.07
C GLN A 294 27.41 11.91 -24.36
N LYS A 295 27.67 10.60 -24.32
CA LYS A 295 28.11 9.84 -25.50
C LYS A 295 27.48 8.45 -25.59
N ASN A 296 26.58 8.32 -26.57
CA ASN A 296 26.15 7.12 -27.28
C ASN A 296 25.58 5.93 -26.48
N SER A 297 24.39 5.51 -26.93
CA SER A 297 23.75 4.19 -26.73
C SER A 297 23.70 3.67 -25.30
N CYS A 298 22.48 3.54 -24.76
CA CYS A 298 22.15 2.83 -23.52
C CYS A 298 22.94 1.50 -23.43
N ALA A 299 24.10 1.54 -22.78
CA ALA A 299 24.95 0.38 -22.60
C ALA A 299 24.24 -0.54 -21.59
N GLU A 300 23.95 -1.73 -22.08
CA GLU A 300 23.01 -2.67 -21.50
C GLU A 300 23.39 -3.13 -20.08
N CYS A 301 22.37 -3.24 -19.23
CA CYS A 301 22.18 -4.27 -18.21
C CYS A 301 23.44 -4.87 -17.56
N SER A 302 23.99 -4.22 -16.54
CA SER A 302 24.98 -4.85 -15.65
C SER A 302 24.30 -5.80 -14.63
N THR A 303 24.62 -7.09 -14.76
CA THR A 303 24.73 -8.23 -13.81
C THR A 303 23.93 -8.37 -12.49
N ASP A 304 23.29 -7.33 -11.93
CA ASP A 304 22.61 -7.41 -10.61
C ASP A 304 21.09 -7.18 -10.68
N GLN A 305 20.47 -7.39 -11.84
CA GLN A 305 19.01 -7.25 -11.96
C GLN A 305 18.26 -8.52 -11.53
N ASN A 306 17.32 -8.35 -10.59
CA ASN A 306 16.29 -9.31 -10.23
C ASN A 306 15.58 -9.82 -11.51
N GLU A 307 15.22 -11.11 -11.55
CA GLU A 307 14.60 -11.80 -12.70
C GLU A 307 13.40 -11.03 -13.27
N ALA A 308 12.60 -10.43 -12.38
CA ALA A 308 11.44 -9.66 -12.77
C ALA A 308 11.78 -8.35 -13.53
N CYS A 309 12.90 -7.68 -13.22
CA CYS A 309 13.35 -6.51 -14.00
C CYS A 309 13.75 -6.91 -15.43
N ARG A 310 14.39 -8.07 -15.60
CA ARG A 310 14.74 -8.60 -16.92
C ARG A 310 13.49 -8.96 -17.73
N MET A 311 12.49 -9.55 -17.08
CA MET A 311 11.20 -9.87 -17.69
C MET A 311 10.48 -8.61 -18.18
N ILE A 312 10.34 -7.60 -17.32
CA ILE A 312 9.70 -6.31 -17.67
C ILE A 312 10.42 -5.64 -18.86
N CYS A 313 11.75 -5.56 -18.82
CA CYS A 313 12.53 -5.01 -19.94
C CYS A 313 12.29 -5.77 -21.25
N ALA A 314 12.29 -7.11 -21.18
CA ALA A 314 12.09 -7.96 -22.35
C ALA A 314 10.69 -7.80 -22.95
N GLU A 315 9.65 -7.75 -22.11
CA GLU A 315 8.26 -7.59 -22.58
C GLU A 315 8.02 -6.21 -23.19
N ILE A 316 8.57 -5.15 -22.61
CA ILE A 316 8.48 -3.80 -23.20
C ILE A 316 9.25 -3.73 -24.52
N ARG A 317 10.44 -4.34 -24.62
CA ARG A 317 11.23 -4.38 -25.86
C ARG A 317 10.57 -5.18 -26.98
N ARG A 318 9.63 -6.07 -26.68
CA ARG A 318 8.85 -6.81 -27.67
C ARG A 318 7.68 -6.00 -28.26
N THR A 319 7.35 -4.86 -27.67
CA THR A 319 6.31 -3.99 -28.25
C THR A 319 6.86 -3.28 -29.49
N ARG A 320 6.01 -3.05 -30.51
CA ARG A 320 6.39 -2.28 -31.70
C ARG A 320 6.82 -0.85 -31.34
N PHE A 321 6.33 -0.31 -30.23
CA PHE A 321 6.76 1.00 -29.72
C PHE A 321 8.27 1.03 -29.47
N ALA A 322 8.84 -0.04 -28.91
CA ALA A 322 10.28 -0.11 -28.63
C ALA A 322 11.16 -0.18 -29.89
N GLU A 323 10.59 -0.52 -31.05
CA GLU A 323 11.31 -0.48 -32.34
C GLU A 323 11.55 0.95 -32.82
N VAL A 324 10.68 1.89 -32.42
CA VAL A 324 10.75 3.30 -32.80
C VAL A 324 11.54 4.12 -31.78
N PHE A 325 11.48 3.75 -30.50
CA PHE A 325 12.15 4.49 -29.43
C PHE A 325 13.57 3.99 -29.17
N SER A 326 14.52 4.92 -29.00
CA SER A 326 15.88 4.60 -28.54
C SER A 326 15.97 4.22 -27.05
N SER A 327 14.85 4.29 -26.32
CA SER A 327 14.77 4.01 -24.88
C SER A 327 13.52 3.21 -24.54
N SER A 328 13.69 2.07 -23.86
CA SER A 328 12.58 1.25 -23.37
C SER A 328 11.74 1.98 -22.32
N ALA A 329 12.29 2.99 -21.64
CA ALA A 329 11.52 3.80 -20.69
C ALA A 329 10.47 4.68 -21.39
N VAL A 330 10.77 5.18 -22.59
CA VAL A 330 9.81 5.97 -23.39
C VAL A 330 8.71 5.06 -23.94
N ALA A 331 9.08 3.85 -24.38
CA ALA A 331 8.11 2.83 -24.77
C ALA A 331 7.19 2.46 -23.60
N ALA A 332 7.74 2.25 -22.40
CA ALA A 332 6.97 1.96 -21.19
C ALA A 332 6.01 3.11 -20.84
N LEU A 333 6.45 4.37 -20.94
CA LEU A 333 5.59 5.55 -20.73
C LEU A 333 4.42 5.60 -21.71
N LEU A 334 4.66 5.30 -22.99
CA LEU A 334 3.59 5.28 -24.00
C LEU A 334 2.58 4.17 -23.71
N VAL A 335 3.06 2.97 -23.38
CA VAL A 335 2.18 1.87 -23.01
C VAL A 335 1.39 2.21 -21.74
N ALA A 336 2.01 2.85 -20.75
CA ALA A 336 1.37 3.31 -19.53
C ALA A 336 0.51 4.58 -19.69
N TRP A 337 0.47 5.18 -20.88
CA TRP A 337 -0.29 6.41 -21.07
C TRP A 337 -1.80 6.17 -20.81
N PRO A 338 -2.47 7.05 -20.04
CA PRO A 338 -3.88 6.86 -19.70
C PRO A 338 -4.79 7.34 -20.83
N PHE A 339 -4.79 6.64 -21.97
CA PHE A 339 -5.69 6.94 -23.09
C PHE A 339 -7.17 6.89 -22.66
N GLU A 340 -7.95 7.86 -23.12
CA GLU A 340 -9.40 7.93 -22.93
C GLU A 340 -10.06 7.57 -24.25
N HIS A 341 -10.88 6.52 -24.26
CA HIS A 341 -11.57 6.06 -25.46
C HIS A 341 -12.58 7.11 -25.92
N GLY A 342 -12.57 7.44 -27.21
CA GLY A 342 -13.40 8.48 -27.82
C GLY A 342 -12.81 9.88 -27.71
N PHE A 343 -11.57 10.03 -27.24
CA PHE A 343 -10.88 11.33 -27.23
C PHE A 343 -10.55 11.83 -28.65
N SER A 344 -10.07 10.93 -29.51
CA SER A 344 -9.85 11.14 -30.94
C SER A 344 -9.54 9.80 -31.62
N GLU A 345 -9.69 9.74 -32.96
CA GLU A 345 -9.37 8.53 -33.71
C GLU A 345 -7.90 8.09 -33.53
N ARG A 346 -6.96 9.05 -33.56
CA ARG A 346 -5.54 8.77 -33.29
C ARG A 346 -5.31 8.25 -31.88
N SER A 347 -5.97 8.84 -30.87
CA SER A 347 -5.87 8.41 -29.48
C SER A 347 -6.38 6.98 -29.30
N ASP A 348 -7.52 6.66 -29.92
CA ASP A 348 -8.11 5.33 -29.84
C ASP A 348 -7.21 4.28 -30.48
N ARG A 349 -6.66 4.54 -31.69
CA ARG A 349 -5.69 3.65 -32.36
C ARG A 349 -4.47 3.34 -31.48
N MET A 350 -3.88 4.36 -30.86
CA MET A 350 -2.70 4.19 -29.99
C MET A 350 -3.07 3.50 -28.67
N GLY A 351 -4.22 3.84 -28.10
CA GLY A 351 -4.75 3.27 -26.86
C GLY A 351 -5.10 1.79 -27.00
N ASP A 352 -5.72 1.40 -28.11
CA ASP A 352 -6.08 0.02 -28.41
C ASP A 352 -4.83 -0.85 -28.56
N LEU A 353 -3.81 -0.37 -29.27
CA LEU A 353 -2.54 -1.06 -29.41
C LEU A 353 -1.81 -1.21 -28.06
N ALA A 354 -1.79 -0.16 -27.24
CA ALA A 354 -1.24 -0.23 -25.89
C ALA A 354 -2.01 -1.22 -25.00
N ALA A 355 -3.34 -1.26 -25.13
CA ALA A 355 -4.19 -2.20 -24.40
C ALA A 355 -3.98 -3.65 -24.87
N GLU A 356 -3.73 -3.87 -26.16
CA GLU A 356 -3.38 -5.19 -26.71
C GLU A 356 -2.06 -5.70 -26.09
N TYR A 357 -1.02 -4.88 -26.04
CA TYR A 357 0.23 -5.27 -25.39
C TYR A 357 0.05 -5.59 -23.90
N LYS A 358 -0.74 -4.80 -23.18
CA LYS A 358 -1.04 -5.06 -21.75
C LYS A 358 -1.71 -6.42 -21.52
N LYS A 359 -2.51 -6.93 -22.47
CA LYS A 359 -3.11 -8.28 -22.36
C LYS A 359 -2.07 -9.40 -22.44
N GLY A 360 -0.95 -9.16 -23.11
CA GLY A 360 0.14 -10.12 -23.28
C GLY A 360 1.25 -10.03 -22.24
N PHE A 361 1.18 -9.07 -21.32
CA PHE A 361 2.19 -8.84 -20.30
C PHE A 361 2.06 -9.82 -19.12
N SER A 362 3.19 -10.11 -18.48
CA SER A 362 3.20 -10.79 -17.21
C SER A 362 2.50 -9.96 -16.12
N THR A 363 2.25 -10.59 -14.97
CA THR A 363 1.68 -9.88 -13.82
C THR A 363 2.63 -8.78 -13.32
N GLU A 364 3.94 -9.04 -13.36
CA GLU A 364 5.00 -8.11 -12.99
C GLU A 364 5.00 -6.87 -13.89
N THR A 365 4.99 -7.06 -15.20
CA THR A 365 4.96 -5.96 -16.17
C THR A 365 3.65 -5.19 -16.11
N THR A 366 2.52 -5.88 -15.89
CA THR A 366 1.22 -5.23 -15.69
C THR A 366 1.22 -4.33 -14.46
N ASN A 367 1.76 -4.80 -13.33
CA ASN A 367 1.83 -4.02 -12.09
C ASN A 367 2.73 -2.79 -12.26
N GLU A 368 3.88 -2.94 -12.90
CA GLU A 368 4.79 -1.83 -13.21
C GLU A 368 4.12 -0.77 -14.08
N ILE A 369 3.45 -1.20 -15.16
CA ILE A 369 2.75 -0.31 -16.07
C ILE A 369 1.56 0.39 -15.41
N ASN A 370 0.84 -0.29 -14.52
CA ASN A 370 -0.25 0.33 -13.74
C ASN A 370 0.26 1.37 -12.75
N GLN A 371 1.41 1.13 -12.11
CA GLN A 371 2.05 2.13 -11.25
C GLN A 371 2.47 3.35 -12.06
N LEU A 372 3.12 3.15 -13.22
CA LEU A 372 3.53 4.23 -14.11
C LEU A 372 2.32 5.01 -14.65
N THR A 373 1.23 4.32 -15.01
CA THR A 373 -0.05 4.93 -15.40
C THR A 373 -0.58 5.84 -14.28
N THR A 374 -0.51 5.38 -13.03
CA THR A 374 -0.94 6.15 -11.86
C THR A 374 -0.08 7.41 -11.68
N GLN A 375 1.25 7.30 -11.80
CA GLN A 375 2.15 8.46 -11.73
C GLN A 375 1.82 9.50 -12.81
N ILE A 376 1.64 9.07 -14.06
CA ILE A 376 1.27 9.94 -15.18
C ILE A 376 -0.05 10.67 -14.89
N ARG A 377 -1.09 9.94 -14.44
CA ARG A 377 -2.39 10.54 -14.11
C ARG A 377 -2.27 11.61 -13.02
N THR A 378 -1.53 11.33 -11.95
CA THR A 378 -1.31 12.30 -10.88
C THR A 378 -0.65 13.57 -11.42
N LEU A 379 0.41 13.43 -12.22
CA LEU A 379 1.12 14.59 -12.77
C LEU A 379 0.30 15.37 -13.79
N ILE A 380 -0.49 14.71 -14.65
CA ILE A 380 -1.45 15.38 -15.54
C ILE A 380 -2.46 16.20 -14.73
N CYS A 381 -3.01 15.63 -13.66
CA CYS A 381 -3.93 16.35 -12.77
C CYS A 381 -3.28 17.57 -12.10
N CYS A 382 -2.04 17.43 -11.63
CA CYS A 382 -1.28 18.52 -11.01
C CYS A 382 -0.81 19.59 -12.02
N SER A 383 -0.75 19.27 -13.32
CA SER A 383 -0.33 20.17 -14.39
C SER A 383 -1.48 20.98 -14.99
N LYS A 384 -2.73 20.73 -14.61
CA LYS A 384 -3.87 21.55 -15.02
C LYS A 384 -3.82 22.89 -14.24
N PRO A 385 -3.84 24.06 -14.91
CA PRO A 385 -4.04 25.31 -14.20
C PRO A 385 -5.38 25.28 -13.46
N PRO A 386 -5.50 25.92 -12.28
CA PRO A 386 -6.76 26.00 -11.58
C PRO A 386 -7.84 26.56 -12.50
N VAL A 387 -9.06 26.01 -12.42
CA VAL A 387 -10.23 26.49 -13.17
C VAL A 387 -10.40 27.98 -12.86
N ILE A 388 -10.21 28.84 -13.87
CA ILE A 388 -10.61 30.24 -13.76
C ILE A 388 -12.14 30.24 -13.73
N ILE A 389 -12.70 30.35 -12.53
CA ILE A 389 -14.12 30.69 -12.38
C ILE A 389 -14.27 32.08 -12.97
N ASN A 390 -14.89 32.17 -14.15
CA ASN A 390 -15.17 33.42 -14.83
C ASN A 390 -16.26 34.18 -14.03
N ILE A 391 -15.87 34.83 -12.94
CA ILE A 391 -16.70 35.81 -12.23
C ILE A 391 -16.69 37.08 -13.08
N ASN A 392 -17.33 37.04 -14.25
CA ASN A 392 -17.73 38.18 -15.06
C ASN A 392 -18.58 37.69 -16.24
N LYS A 393 -19.74 37.11 -15.94
CA LYS A 393 -20.92 37.29 -16.77
C LYS A 393 -22.04 37.82 -15.88
N SER A 394 -22.21 39.13 -15.98
CA SER A 394 -23.39 39.84 -15.51
C SER A 394 -24.61 39.33 -16.27
N GLU A 395 -25.36 38.42 -15.67
CA GLU A 395 -26.80 38.31 -15.92
C GLU A 395 -27.51 38.51 -14.58
N THR A 396 -27.96 39.75 -14.39
CA THR A 396 -28.89 40.16 -13.36
C THR A 396 -30.20 39.39 -13.48
N GLN A 397 -30.40 38.38 -12.63
CA GLN A 397 -31.72 38.09 -12.08
C GLN A 397 -31.63 38.09 -10.56
N VAL A 398 -31.92 39.25 -9.99
CA VAL A 398 -32.13 39.44 -8.56
C VAL A 398 -33.43 38.73 -8.18
N VAL A 399 -33.36 37.49 -7.71
CA VAL A 399 -34.46 36.90 -6.92
C VAL A 399 -34.32 37.44 -5.50
N LYS A 400 -35.00 38.57 -5.25
CA LYS A 400 -35.18 39.13 -3.90
C LYS A 400 -35.85 38.07 -3.01
N CYS A 401 -35.09 37.48 -2.07
CA CYS A 401 -35.68 36.76 -0.95
C CYS A 401 -36.45 37.77 -0.09
N SER A 402 -37.77 37.78 -0.26
CA SER A 402 -38.69 38.60 0.53
C SER A 402 -39.31 37.72 1.60
N LYS A 403 -38.80 37.83 2.83
CA LYS A 403 -39.59 37.84 4.08
C LYS A 403 -38.67 37.78 5.30
N SER A 404 -38.62 38.91 5.98
CA SER A 404 -38.29 39.03 7.39
C SER A 404 -39.33 38.30 8.24
N LYS A 405 -38.97 37.16 8.85
CA LYS A 405 -39.56 36.69 10.11
C LYS A 405 -38.47 36.02 10.94
N ILE A 406 -38.22 36.60 12.11
CA ILE A 406 -37.34 36.08 13.15
C ILE A 406 -38.00 34.81 13.70
N GLY A 407 -37.31 33.66 13.66
CA GLY A 407 -37.70 32.49 14.48
C GLY A 407 -37.74 31.09 13.85
N GLU A 408 -37.31 30.84 12.61
CA GLU A 408 -37.19 29.47 12.08
C GLU A 408 -35.95 29.32 11.17
N SER A 409 -35.25 28.19 11.28
CA SER A 409 -34.01 27.86 10.58
C SER A 409 -34.22 27.74 9.07
N CYS A 410 -33.48 28.54 8.29
CA CYS A 410 -33.40 28.42 6.84
C CYS A 410 -32.52 27.21 6.47
N ALA A 411 -33.06 26.24 5.75
CA ALA A 411 -32.29 25.14 5.19
C ALA A 411 -31.72 25.56 3.83
N CYS A 412 -30.46 25.99 3.81
CA CYS A 412 -29.67 26.08 2.58
C CYS A 412 -28.76 24.86 2.47
N GLU A 413 -28.79 24.20 1.31
CA GLU A 413 -28.28 22.86 1.04
C GLU A 413 -26.73 22.75 1.03
N ASN A 414 -26.00 23.70 1.61
CA ASN A 414 -24.54 23.76 1.55
C ASN A 414 -23.85 24.31 2.82
N ASP A 415 -24.45 24.19 4.01
CA ASP A 415 -23.73 24.51 5.25
C ASP A 415 -22.87 23.34 5.74
N VAL A 416 -21.57 23.43 5.47
CA VAL A 416 -20.53 22.60 6.10
C VAL A 416 -20.05 23.33 7.35
N HIS A 417 -20.45 22.86 8.54
CA HIS A 417 -19.92 23.36 9.80
C HIS A 417 -18.52 22.78 10.07
N LEU A 418 -17.55 23.68 10.33
CA LEU A 418 -16.18 23.40 10.81
C LEU A 418 -16.17 22.84 12.23
#